data_AF-A0A3D4QUZ5-F1
#
_entry.id   AF-A0A3D4QUZ5-F1
#
_cell.length_a   1.000
_cell.length_b   1.000
_cell.length_c   1.000
_cell.angle_alpha   90.00
_cell.angle_beta   90.00
_cell.angle_gamma   90.00
#
_symmetry.space_group_name_H-M   'P 1'
#
loop_
_entity.id
_entity.type
_entity.pdbx_description
1 polymer ?
#
loop_
_entity_poly.entity_id
_entity_poly.type
_entity_poly.pdbx_seq_one_letter_code
_entity_poly.pdbx_strand_id
1 'polypeptide(L)'
;MVLTAGKPGVHPETLQKIPNFPYWDLIFTDESTKRDSSAAAIAVCGLLQYLNELPLLDSRRKVYEKAAFCIVNSLIDHYLVDANESNGLLKHAVYSIPEAKGIDECCIWGDYFFLESLMRLTHSWRCYW
;
A
#
# COMPACT_ATOMS: atom_id res chain seq x y z
N MET A 1 -44.53 1.19 3.62
CA MET A 1 -43.63 0.08 3.22
C MET A 1 -42.47 0.70 2.48
N VAL A 2 -41.35 0.91 3.18
CA VAL A 2 -40.20 1.71 2.74
C VAL A 2 -39.13 0.75 2.22
N LEU A 3 -38.65 0.94 0.99
CA LEU A 3 -37.46 0.28 0.46
C LEU A 3 -36.42 1.36 0.15
N THR A 4 -35.54 1.65 1.12
CA THR A 4 -34.31 2.41 0.87
C THR A 4 -33.28 1.47 0.26
N ALA A 5 -32.88 1.73 -0.98
CA ALA A 5 -31.77 1.07 -1.66
C ALA A 5 -30.48 1.20 -0.81
N GLY A 6 -29.99 0.07 -0.33
CA GLY A 6 -28.73 -0.02 0.41
C GLY A 6 -27.55 0.35 -0.50
N LYS A 7 -26.72 1.27 -0.04
CA LYS A 7 -25.41 1.57 -0.64
C LYS A 7 -24.58 0.28 -0.70
N PRO A 8 -23.72 0.08 -1.72
CA PRO A 8 -22.77 -1.02 -1.71
C PRO A 8 -21.73 -0.73 -0.63
N GLY A 9 -21.96 -1.25 0.57
CA GLY A 9 -20.93 -1.38 1.58
C GLY A 9 -19.90 -2.37 1.08
N VAL A 10 -18.64 -1.97 1.04
CA VAL A 10 -17.53 -2.90 0.77
C VAL A 10 -17.58 -3.95 1.88
N HIS A 11 -17.96 -5.18 1.51
CA HIS A 11 -18.08 -6.28 2.46
C HIS A 11 -16.70 -6.59 3.08
N PRO A 12 -16.62 -6.89 4.40
CA PRO A 12 -15.36 -7.17 5.09
C PRO A 12 -14.54 -8.30 4.43
N GLU A 13 -15.22 -9.24 3.79
CA GLU A 13 -14.65 -10.41 3.13
C GLU A 13 -13.91 -10.07 1.83
N THR A 14 -14.20 -8.90 1.23
CA THR A 14 -13.51 -8.44 0.01
C THR A 14 -12.05 -8.06 0.30
N LEU A 15 -11.75 -7.58 1.52
CA LEU A 15 -10.40 -7.22 1.93
C LEU A 15 -9.51 -8.44 2.17
N GLN A 16 -10.11 -9.61 2.40
CA GLN A 16 -9.39 -10.86 2.66
C GLN A 16 -8.93 -11.56 1.36
N LYS A 17 -9.47 -11.14 0.21
CA LYS A 17 -9.15 -11.68 -1.13
C LYS A 17 -8.23 -10.81 -1.97
N ILE A 18 -7.88 -9.61 -1.51
CA ILE A 18 -6.86 -8.82 -2.21
C ILE A 18 -5.53 -9.54 -1.93
N PRO A 19 -4.77 -9.97 -2.95
CA PRO A 19 -3.43 -10.52 -2.72
C PRO A 19 -2.70 -9.53 -1.81
N ASN A 20 -2.05 -10.02 -0.76
CA ASN A 20 -1.51 -9.20 0.33
C ASN A 20 -0.66 -8.00 -0.17
N PHE A 21 -0.18 -8.06 -1.41
CA PHE A 21 0.60 -7.02 -2.08
C PHE A 21 0.28 -6.89 -3.58
N PRO A 22 0.33 -5.68 -4.16
CA PRO A 22 0.13 -5.49 -5.58
C PRO A 22 1.22 -6.20 -6.39
N TYR A 23 0.77 -6.90 -7.43
CA TYR A 23 1.65 -7.24 -8.55
C TYR A 23 2.09 -5.95 -9.26
N TRP A 24 3.15 -6.04 -10.06
CA TRP A 24 3.59 -4.89 -10.86
C TRP A 24 2.50 -4.37 -11.82
N ASP A 25 1.55 -5.24 -12.21
CA ASP A 25 0.33 -4.89 -12.92
C ASP A 25 -0.88 -5.58 -12.27
N LEU A 26 -1.97 -4.84 -12.09
CA LEU A 26 -3.19 -5.31 -11.41
C LEU A 26 -3.99 -6.33 -12.23
N ILE A 27 -3.67 -6.54 -13.51
CA ILE A 27 -4.28 -7.63 -14.31
C ILE A 27 -3.87 -9.02 -13.81
N PHE A 28 -2.73 -9.13 -13.12
CA PHE A 28 -2.21 -10.40 -12.68
C PHE A 28 -2.92 -10.89 -11.42
N THR A 29 -3.21 -12.18 -11.40
CA THR A 29 -3.78 -12.89 -10.24
C THR A 29 -2.96 -14.09 -9.84
N ASP A 30 -1.92 -14.43 -10.61
CA ASP A 30 -1.03 -15.58 -10.38
C ASP A 30 0.15 -15.18 -9.47
N GLU A 31 0.41 -16.01 -8.46
CA GLU A 31 1.48 -15.83 -7.48
C GLU A 31 2.89 -15.94 -8.09
N SER A 32 3.03 -16.54 -9.28
CA SER A 32 4.32 -16.60 -9.97
C SER A 32 4.78 -15.24 -10.53
N THR A 33 3.92 -14.22 -10.48
CA THR A 33 4.20 -12.90 -11.05
C THR A 33 4.97 -12.01 -10.09
N LYS A 34 5.83 -11.14 -10.65
CA LYS A 34 6.58 -10.15 -9.88
C LYS A 34 5.67 -9.14 -9.17
N ARG A 35 6.07 -8.76 -7.96
CA ARG A 35 5.38 -7.78 -7.13
C ARG A 35 6.05 -6.42 -7.25
N ASP A 36 5.31 -5.38 -6.90
CA ASP A 36 5.87 -4.05 -6.78
C ASP A 36 5.56 -3.45 -5.42
N SER A 37 6.53 -3.56 -4.50
CA SER A 37 6.44 -3.02 -3.16
C SER A 37 6.33 -1.50 -3.15
N SER A 38 6.87 -0.84 -4.19
CA SER A 38 6.85 0.62 -4.31
C SER A 38 5.44 1.16 -4.56
N ALA A 39 4.65 0.47 -5.39
CA ALA A 39 3.25 0.81 -5.61
C ALA A 39 2.42 0.77 -4.32
N ALA A 40 2.67 -0.22 -3.44
CA ALA A 40 1.96 -0.31 -2.16
C ALA A 40 2.37 0.81 -1.19
N ALA A 41 3.66 1.12 -1.13
CA ALA A 41 4.18 2.22 -0.31
C ALA A 41 3.58 3.57 -0.73
N ILE A 42 3.47 3.82 -2.04
CA ILE A 42 2.79 5.01 -2.58
C ILE A 42 1.30 4.99 -2.24
N ALA A 43 0.63 3.86 -2.46
CA ALA A 43 -0.82 3.73 -2.23
C ALA A 43 -1.20 4.01 -0.77
N VAL A 44 -0.39 3.56 0.20
CA VAL A 44 -0.68 3.84 1.60
C VAL A 44 -0.49 5.31 1.97
N CYS A 45 0.52 5.99 1.42
CA CYS A 45 0.66 7.44 1.60
C CYS A 45 -0.56 8.21 1.05
N GLY A 46 -1.04 7.83 -0.14
CA GLY A 46 -2.27 8.38 -0.71
C GLY A 46 -3.51 8.10 0.15
N LEU A 47 -3.63 6.90 0.70
CA LEU A 47 -4.73 6.51 1.57
C LEU A 47 -4.73 7.28 2.89
N LEU A 48 -3.56 7.45 3.51
CA LEU A 48 -3.38 8.25 4.72
C LEU A 48 -3.70 9.73 4.46
N GLN A 49 -3.29 10.27 3.30
CA GLN A 49 -3.68 11.62 2.90
C GLN A 49 -5.20 11.73 2.74
N TYR A 50 -5.82 10.77 2.07
CA TYR A 50 -7.28 10.76 1.87
C TYR A 50 -8.03 10.71 3.21
N LEU A 51 -7.55 9.95 4.18
CA LEU A 51 -8.12 9.88 5.54
C LEU A 51 -8.09 11.22 6.29
N ASN A 52 -7.13 12.09 6.00
CA ASN A 52 -7.08 13.44 6.57
C ASN A 52 -8.18 14.35 6.00
N GLU A 53 -8.50 14.19 4.71
CA GLU A 53 -9.55 14.95 4.03
C GLU A 53 -10.96 14.37 4.24
N LEU A 54 -11.03 13.10 4.65
CA LEU A 54 -12.31 12.40 4.82
C LEU A 54 -13.07 12.92 6.04
N PRO A 55 -14.39 13.20 5.94
CA PRO A 55 -15.19 13.57 7.09
C PRO A 55 -15.07 12.56 8.24
N LEU A 56 -14.98 13.03 9.48
CA LEU A 56 -14.78 12.19 10.66
C LEU A 56 -15.87 11.12 10.83
N LEU A 57 -17.09 11.41 10.38
CA LEU A 57 -18.24 10.52 10.47
C LEU A 57 -18.46 9.65 9.22
N ASP A 58 -17.55 9.67 8.25
CA ASP A 58 -17.66 8.79 7.09
C ASP A 58 -17.54 7.32 7.51
N SER A 59 -18.59 6.55 7.21
CA SER A 59 -18.68 5.12 7.53
C SER A 59 -17.52 4.27 7.01
N ARG A 60 -16.82 4.71 5.95
CA ARG A 60 -15.71 3.99 5.32
C ARG A 60 -14.36 4.28 5.98
N ARG A 61 -14.28 5.31 6.85
CA ARG A 61 -13.03 5.74 7.49
C ARG A 61 -12.29 4.59 8.15
N LYS A 62 -12.98 3.80 9.00
CA LYS A 62 -12.40 2.63 9.68
C LYS A 62 -11.86 1.57 8.73
N VAL A 63 -12.51 1.38 7.57
CA VAL A 63 -12.08 0.41 6.56
C VAL A 63 -10.77 0.86 5.93
N TYR A 64 -10.66 2.14 5.58
CA TYR A 64 -9.46 2.71 5.00
C TYR A 64 -8.30 2.81 6.00
N GLU A 65 -8.58 3.17 7.26
CA GLU A 65 -7.57 3.12 8.32
C GLU A 65 -7.00 1.71 8.48
N LYS A 66 -7.87 0.70 8.58
CA LYS A 66 -7.44 -0.70 8.66
C LYS A 66 -6.63 -1.12 7.44
N ALA A 67 -7.06 -0.77 6.23
CA ALA A 67 -6.33 -1.08 5.01
C ALA A 67 -4.92 -0.46 5.01
N ALA A 68 -4.79 0.81 5.42
CA ALA A 68 -3.49 1.48 5.52
C ALA A 68 -2.54 0.74 6.49
N PHE A 69 -3.02 0.41 7.69
CA PHE A 69 -2.24 -0.35 8.67
C PHE A 69 -1.85 -1.75 8.17
N CYS A 70 -2.77 -2.46 7.52
CA CYS A 70 -2.48 -3.78 6.97
C CYS A 70 -1.39 -3.73 5.89
N ILE A 71 -1.42 -2.72 5.01
CA ILE A 71 -0.40 -2.56 3.96
C ILE A 71 0.97 -2.29 4.58
N VAL A 72 1.07 -1.35 5.54
CA VAL A 72 2.36 -1.01 6.18
C VAL A 72 2.92 -2.18 6.98
N ASN A 73 2.09 -2.87 7.77
CA ASN A 73 2.56 -4.05 8.51
C ASN A 73 3.05 -5.14 7.57
N SER A 74 2.37 -5.35 6.44
CA SER A 74 2.81 -6.34 5.46
C SER A 74 4.13 -5.94 4.79
N LEU A 75 4.38 -4.65 4.54
CA LEU A 75 5.71 -4.17 4.11
C LEU A 75 6.79 -4.52 5.13
N ILE A 76 6.52 -4.24 6.40
CA ILE A 76 7.45 -4.52 7.51
C ILE A 76 7.75 -6.02 7.59
N ASP A 77 6.71 -6.85 7.60
CA ASP A 77 6.83 -8.28 7.88
C ASP A 77 7.45 -9.08 6.71
N HIS A 78 7.30 -8.60 5.48
CA HIS A 78 7.62 -9.40 4.28
C HIS A 78 8.55 -8.73 3.28
N TYR A 79 8.65 -7.40 3.26
CA TYR A 79 9.36 -6.65 2.22
C TYR A 79 10.54 -5.84 2.74
N LEU A 80 10.82 -5.84 4.04
CA LEU A 80 12.09 -5.30 4.52
C LEU A 80 13.25 -6.17 4.02
N VAL A 81 14.30 -5.49 3.58
CA VAL A 81 15.58 -6.11 3.24
C VAL A 81 16.50 -6.12 4.45
N ASP A 82 17.34 -7.14 4.57
CA ASP A 82 18.38 -7.16 5.60
C ASP A 82 19.44 -6.10 5.27
N ALA A 83 19.88 -5.35 6.27
CA ALA A 83 20.87 -4.27 6.08
C ALA A 83 22.24 -4.79 5.57
N ASN A 84 22.52 -6.08 5.70
CA ASN A 84 23.71 -6.70 5.14
C ASN A 84 23.55 -7.09 3.66
N GLU A 85 22.33 -7.16 3.14
CA GLU A 85 22.01 -7.58 1.77
C GLU A 85 21.90 -6.40 0.80
N SER A 86 21.37 -5.26 1.27
CA SER A 86 21.12 -4.09 0.42
C SER A 86 21.16 -2.79 1.21
N ASN A 87 21.41 -1.69 0.50
CA ASN A 87 21.30 -0.33 1.03
C ASN A 87 19.88 0.25 0.90
N GLY A 88 18.96 -0.47 0.24
CA GLY A 88 17.55 -0.09 0.18
C GLY A 88 16.78 -0.47 1.45
N LEU A 89 15.50 -0.11 1.52
CA LEU A 89 14.62 -0.51 2.62
C LEU A 89 13.66 -1.62 2.20
N LEU A 90 13.05 -1.49 1.02
CA LEU A 90 12.07 -2.44 0.51
C LEU A 90 12.61 -3.26 -0.67
N LYS A 91 12.48 -4.59 -0.59
CA LYS A 91 12.70 -5.51 -1.72
C LYS A 91 11.46 -5.64 -2.60
N HIS A 92 11.60 -6.33 -3.73
CA HIS A 92 10.52 -6.67 -4.66
C HIS A 92 9.78 -5.45 -5.24
N ALA A 93 10.53 -4.44 -5.70
CA ALA A 93 9.98 -3.41 -6.57
C ALA A 93 10.21 -3.73 -8.04
N VAL A 94 9.38 -3.16 -8.93
CA VAL A 94 9.57 -3.26 -10.38
C VAL A 94 9.62 -1.86 -10.97
N TYR A 95 10.74 -1.51 -11.59
CA TYR A 95 10.89 -0.23 -12.27
C TYR A 95 10.32 -0.26 -13.69
N SER A 96 10.81 -1.17 -14.55
CA SER A 96 10.30 -1.29 -15.91
C SER A 96 10.50 -2.70 -16.46
N ILE A 97 9.41 -3.45 -16.61
CA ILE A 97 9.42 -4.75 -17.29
C ILE A 97 9.77 -4.62 -18.77
N PRO A 98 9.17 -3.70 -19.56
CA PRO A 98 9.47 -3.58 -20.99
C PRO A 98 10.95 -3.29 -21.29
N GLU A 99 11.61 -2.53 -20.40
CA GLU A 99 13.03 -2.18 -20.56
C GLU A 99 13.99 -3.14 -19.83
N ALA A 100 13.46 -4.17 -19.15
CA ALA A 100 14.24 -5.09 -18.31
C ALA A 100 15.12 -4.39 -17.27
N LYS A 101 14.63 -3.31 -16.66
CA LYS A 101 15.37 -2.50 -15.67
C LYS A 101 14.71 -2.57 -14.30
N GLY A 102 15.54 -2.74 -13.26
CA GLY A 102 15.09 -2.68 -11.87
C GLY A 102 13.93 -3.63 -11.58
N ILE A 103 14.02 -4.87 -12.05
CA ILE A 103 13.00 -5.89 -11.81
C ILE A 103 13.40 -6.67 -10.56
N ASP A 104 12.51 -6.70 -9.58
CA ASP A 104 12.71 -7.45 -8.33
C ASP A 104 13.88 -6.90 -7.49
N GLU A 105 14.04 -5.58 -7.49
CA GLU A 105 15.11 -4.85 -6.81
C GLU A 105 14.54 -3.90 -5.75
N CYS A 106 15.44 -3.24 -5.00
CA CYS A 106 15.07 -2.08 -4.21
C CYS A 106 14.87 -0.86 -5.13
N CYS A 107 13.99 0.07 -4.74
CA CYS A 107 13.83 1.32 -5.48
C CYS A 107 13.68 2.51 -4.54
N ILE A 108 14.32 3.63 -4.90
CA ILE A 108 14.46 4.77 -4.00
C ILE A 108 13.12 5.47 -3.72
N TRP A 109 12.18 5.47 -4.69
CA TRP A 109 10.84 6.04 -4.46
C TRP A 109 10.02 5.15 -3.52
N GLY A 110 10.12 3.82 -3.64
CA GLY A 110 9.49 2.90 -2.70
C GLY A 110 9.97 3.10 -1.27
N ASP A 111 11.29 3.20 -1.09
CA ASP A 111 11.91 3.45 0.22
C ASP A 111 11.46 4.79 0.81
N TYR A 112 11.42 5.84 0.00
CA TYR A 112 10.95 7.16 0.41
C TYR A 112 9.50 7.11 0.89
N PHE A 113 8.58 6.56 0.08
CA PHE A 113 7.16 6.54 0.43
C PHE A 113 6.88 5.60 1.60
N PHE A 114 7.66 4.54 1.76
CA PHE A 114 7.58 3.69 2.92
C PHE A 114 7.95 4.46 4.19
N LEU A 115 9.08 5.16 4.20
CA LEU A 115 9.47 5.99 5.34
C LEU A 115 8.45 7.11 5.60
N GLU A 116 7.93 7.74 4.55
CA GLU A 116 6.86 8.72 4.64
C GLU A 116 5.62 8.14 5.34
N SER A 117 5.22 6.92 4.99
CA SER A 117 4.07 6.25 5.61
C SER A 117 4.29 6.02 7.11
N LEU A 118 5.50 5.59 7.50
CA LEU A 118 5.87 5.42 8.90
C LEU A 118 5.83 6.75 9.64
N MET A 119 6.38 7.82 9.04
CA MET A 119 6.36 9.17 9.62
C MET A 119 4.92 9.67 9.82
N ARG A 120 4.04 9.50 8.83
CA ARG A 120 2.62 9.88 8.92
C ARG A 120 1.87 9.11 10.01
N LEU A 121 2.22 7.85 10.25
CA LEU A 121 1.56 6.99 11.25
C LEU A 121 2.07 7.23 12.68
N THR A 122 3.33 7.64 12.83
CA THR A 122 3.99 7.73 14.14
C THR A 122 4.12 9.16 14.64
N HIS A 123 4.06 10.16 13.76
CA HIS A 123 4.29 11.56 14.08
C HIS A 123 3.24 12.48 13.45
N SER A 124 2.94 13.59 14.13
CA SER A 124 2.24 14.72 13.50
C SER A 124 3.22 15.44 12.57
N TRP A 125 3.24 15.02 11.31
CA TRP A 125 4.20 15.50 10.33
C TRP A 125 3.57 16.46 9.34
N ARG A 126 4.23 17.59 9.10
CA ARG A 126 3.87 18.49 8.01
C ARG A 126 4.51 17.95 6.73
N CYS A 127 3.65 17.45 5.84
CA CYS A 127 4.09 16.89 4.57
C CYS A 127 4.84 17.93 3.73
N TYR A 128 5.80 17.47 2.92
CA TYR A 128 6.53 18.32 1.98
C TYR A 128 5.71 18.67 0.74
N TRP A 129 4.68 17.86 0.45
CA TRP A 129 3.71 18.05 -0.62
C TRP A 129 2.55 18.95 -0.17
#